data_AF-A0A7C6VXM6-F1
#
_entry.id   AF-A0A7C6VXM6-F1
#
_cell.length_a   1.000
_cell.length_b   1.000
_cell.length_c   1.000
_cell.angle_alpha   90.00
_cell.angle_beta   90.00
_cell.angle_gamma   90.00
#
_symmetry.space_group_name_H-M   'P 1'
#
loop_
_entity.id
_entity.type
_entity.pdbx_description
1 polymer ?
#
loop_
_entity_poly.entity_id
_entity_poly.type
_entity_poly.pdbx_seq_one_letter_code
_entity_poly.pdbx_strand_id
1 'polypeptide(L)' 'MRILFLLIPMALGVMGVALWAFLWAVRTGQFDDLEGPAHRILMDDDDPRIPRLHQRRDDDKSLND' A
#
# COMPACT_ATOMS: atom_id res chain seq x y z
N MET A 1 -22.35 -36.71 17.77
CA MET A 1 -22.56 -36.96 16.32
C MET A 1 -23.42 -35.92 15.59
N ARG A 2 -24.38 -35.23 16.23
CA ARG A 2 -25.24 -34.22 15.54
C ARG A 2 -24.53 -32.94 15.10
N ILE A 3 -23.47 -32.53 15.80
CA ILE A 3 -22.76 -31.27 15.52
C ILE A 3 -22.06 -31.27 14.15
N LEU A 4 -21.68 -32.46 13.65
CA LEU A 4 -21.03 -32.60 12.35
C LEU A 4 -21.94 -32.13 11.20
N PHE A 5 -23.26 -32.29 11.33
CA PHE A 5 -24.23 -31.79 10.35
C PHE A 5 -24.28 -30.26 10.26
N LEU A 6 -23.83 -29.55 11.30
CA LEU A 6 -23.70 -28.10 11.28
C LEU A 6 -22.30 -27.66 10.83
N LEU A 7 -21.26 -28.33 11.33
CA LEU A 7 -19.88 -27.95 11.05
C LEU A 7 -19.45 -28.21 9.60
N ILE A 8 -19.90 -29.32 8.99
CA ILE A 8 -19.56 -29.65 7.60
C ILE A 8 -20.04 -28.57 6.62
N PRO A 9 -21.34 -28.20 6.57
CA PRO A 9 -21.79 -27.16 5.65
C PRO A 9 -21.23 -25.78 6.00
N MET A 10 -21.03 -25.48 7.29
CA MET A 10 -20.38 -24.23 7.70
C MET A 10 -18.94 -24.14 7.18
N ALA A 11 -18.14 -25.20 7.33
CA ALA A 11 -16.78 -25.25 6.83
C ALA A 11 -16.72 -25.17 5.29
N LEU A 12 -17.62 -25.86 4.60
CA LEU A 12 -17.74 -25.75 3.13
C LEU A 12 -18.14 -24.33 2.70
N GLY A 13 -19.02 -23.66 3.45
CA GLY A 13 -19.40 -22.28 3.20
C GLY A 13 -18.20 -21.33 3.36
N VAL A 14 -17.45 -21.44 4.46
CA VAL A 14 -16.24 -20.64 4.69
C VAL A 14 -15.19 -20.89 3.60
N MET A 15 -14.95 -22.15 3.25
CA MET A 15 -14.04 -22.52 2.16
C MET A 15 -14.50 -21.92 0.82
N GLY A 16 -15.80 -22.01 0.50
CA GLY A 16 -16.35 -21.44 -0.72
C GLY A 16 -16.20 -19.92 -0.79
N VAL A 17 -16.47 -19.21 0.31
CA VAL A 17 -16.27 -17.76 0.40
C VAL A 17 -14.79 -17.40 0.23
N ALA A 18 -13.88 -18.14 0.87
CA ALA A 18 -12.45 -17.91 0.73
C ALA A 18 -11.97 -18.11 -0.72
N LEU A 19 -12.41 -19.19 -1.38
CA LEU A 19 -12.08 -19.44 -2.78
C LEU A 19 -12.66 -18.37 -3.71
N TRP A 20 -13.90 -17.94 -3.49
CA TRP A 20 -14.53 -16.89 -4.28
C TRP A 20 -13.79 -15.56 -4.13
N ALA A 21 -13.47 -15.15 -2.89
CA ALA A 21 -12.70 -13.94 -2.61
C ALA A 21 -11.30 -13.99 -3.25
N PHE A 22 -10.63 -15.14 -3.16
CA PHE A 22 -9.33 -15.35 -3.81
C PHE A 22 -9.40 -15.19 -5.32
N LEU A 23 -10.35 -15.86 -5.98
CA LEU A 23 -10.53 -15.78 -7.44
C LEU A 23 -10.95 -14.38 -7.89
N TRP A 24 -11.69 -13.65 -7.06
CA TRP A 24 -12.03 -12.24 -7.30
C TRP A 24 -10.78 -11.36 -7.22
N ALA A 25 -9.98 -11.47 -6.16
CA ALA A 25 -8.74 -10.71 -5.98
C ALA A 25 -7.74 -10.92 -7.13
N VAL A 26 -7.58 -12.18 -7.59
CA VAL A 26 -6.75 -12.51 -8.76
C VAL A 26 -7.30 -11.87 -10.03
N ARG A 27 -8.62 -11.90 -10.27
CA ARG A 27 -9.23 -11.26 -11.45
C ARG A 27 -9.15 -9.74 -11.42
N THR A 28 -9.12 -9.13 -10.24
CA THR A 28 -9.00 -7.69 -10.06
C THR A 28 -7.56 -7.19 -10.23
N GLY A 29 -6.58 -8.09 -10.43
CA GLY A 29 -5.18 -7.70 -10.63
C GLY A 29 -4.53 -7.13 -9.37
N GLN A 30 -5.04 -7.47 -8.16
CA GLN A 30 -4.48 -6.97 -6.90
C GLN A 30 -3.00 -7.36 -6.72
N PHE A 31 -2.57 -8.45 -7.36
CA PHE A 31 -1.20 -8.96 -7.30
C PHE A 31 -0.29 -8.41 -8.41
N ASP A 32 -0.80 -7.55 -9.30
CA ASP A 32 -0.02 -7.02 -10.42
C ASP A 32 0.88 -5.84 -10.00
N ASP A 33 0.56 -5.15 -8.90
CA ASP A 33 1.36 -4.04 -8.34
C ASP A 33 1.99 -4.39 -6.99
N LEU A 34 2.89 -5.39 -6.99
CA LEU A 34 3.73 -5.71 -5.82
C LEU A 34 5.03 -4.89 -5.77
N GLU A 35 5.41 -4.25 -6.88
CA GLU A 35 6.67 -3.49 -7.03
C GLU A 35 6.48 -1.98 -6.81
N GLY A 36 5.27 -1.44 -6.99
CA GLY A 36 4.99 -0.01 -6.92
C GLY A 36 5.25 0.65 -5.57
N PRO A 37 5.05 0.02 -4.40
CA PRO A 37 5.35 0.66 -3.11
C PRO A 37 6.86 0.86 -2.87
N ALA A 38 7.69 -0.10 -3.29
CA ALA A 38 9.14 -0.05 -3.08
C ALA A 38 9.82 0.97 -4.00
N HIS A 39 9.31 1.14 -5.23
CA HIS A 39 9.87 2.10 -6.18
C HIS A 39 9.55 3.56 -5.82
N ARG A 40 8.42 3.82 -5.15
CA ARG A 40 8.04 5.16 -4.68
C ARG A 40 8.98 5.69 -3.59
N ILE A 41 9.35 4.85 -2.61
CA ILE A 41 10.27 5.22 -1.52
C ILE A 41 11.67 5.63 -2.01
N LEU A 42 12.15 5.06 -3.12
CA LEU A 42 13.46 5.38 -3.70
C LEU A 42 13.44 6.54 -4.71
N MET A 43 12.27 6.89 -5.25
CA MET A 43 12.10 7.93 -6.28
C MET A 43 11.43 9.22 -5.74
N ASP A 44 11.01 9.25 -4.47
CA ASP A 44 10.41 10.43 -3.81
C ASP A 44 11.41 11.59 -3.61
N ASP A 45 12.72 11.34 -3.71
CA ASP A 45 13.76 12.38 -3.59
C ASP A 45 13.79 13.38 -4.76
N ASP A 46 13.17 13.02 -5.90
CA ASP A 46 13.09 13.84 -7.12
C ASP A 46 11.71 14.50 -7.32
N ASP A 47 10.81 14.50 -6.33
CA ASP A 47 9.52 15.19 -6.45
C ASP A 47 9.71 16.73 -6.41
N PRO A 48 9.46 17.47 -7.51
CA PRO A 48 9.57 18.93 -7.55
C PRO A 48 8.56 19.63 -6.63
N ARG A 49 7.62 18.89 -6.02
CA ARG A 49 6.65 19.40 -5.05
C ARG A 49 7.17 19.40 -3.62
N ILE A 50 8.32 18.79 -3.33
CA ILE A 50 8.97 18.97 -2.03
C ILE A 50 9.43 20.43 -1.99
N PRO A 51 8.88 21.27 -1.08
CA PRO A 51 9.33 22.63 -0.95
C PRO A 51 10.78 22.57 -0.48
N ARG A 52 11.74 22.79 -1.39
CA ARG A 52 13.11 23.10 -1.00
C ARG A 52 12.99 24.34 -0.14
N LEU A 53 13.04 24.15 1.17
CA LEU A 53 13.07 25.22 2.14
C LEU A 53 14.21 26.12 1.67
N HIS A 54 13.85 27.24 1.04
CA HIS A 54 14.81 28.27 0.70
C HIS A 54 15.38 28.69 2.04
N GLN A 55 16.57 28.17 2.34
CA GLN A 55 17.40 28.59 3.45
C GLN A 55 17.77 30.04 3.15
N ARG A 56 16.85 30.96 3.47
CA ARG A 56 17.16 32.36 3.71
C ARG A 56 18.26 32.38 4.76
N ARG A 57 19.49 32.56 4.30
CA ARG A 57 20.54 33.19 5.09
C ARG A 57 21.52 33.88 4.15
N ASP A 58 20.95 34.60 3.19
CA ASP A 58 21.61 35.75 2.56
C ASP A 58 21.59 37.00 3.47
N ASP A 59 21.04 36.89 4.68
CA ASP A 59 20.85 38.02 5.60
C ASP A 59 22.10 38.35 6.45
N ASP A 60 23.18 37.56 6.38
CA ASP A 60 24.40 37.76 7.22
C ASP A 60 25.54 38.49 6.49
N LYS A 61 25.41 38.75 5.18
CA LYS A 61 26.46 39.44 4.39
C LYS A 61 26.24 40.95 4.21
N SER A 62 25.11 41.51 4.65
CA SER A 62 24.86 42.96 4.57
C SER A 62 25.21 43.74 5.85
N LEU A 63 25.65 43.04 6.90
CA LEU A 63 25.97 43.63 8.21
C LEU A 63 27.47 43.95 8.39
N ASN A 64 28.30 43.73 7.36
CA ASN A 64 29.74 43.85 7.44
C ASN A 64 30.35 44.85 6.44
N ASP A 65 29.52 45.70 5.82
CA ASP A 65 29.92 46.88 5.03
C ASP A 65 29.96 48.15 5.91
#